data_AF-A0A6V8LAJ8-F1
#
_entry.id   AF-A0A6V8LAJ8-F1
#
_cell.length_a   1.000
_cell.length_b   1.000
_cell.length_c   1.000
_cell.angle_alpha   90.00
_cell.angle_beta   90.00
_cell.angle_gamma   90.00
#
_symmetry.space_group_name_H-M   'P 1'
#
loop_
_entity.id
_entity.type
_entity.pdbx_description
1 polymer ?
#
loop_
_entity_poly.entity_id
_entity_poly.type
_entity_poly.pdbx_seq_one_letter_code
_entity_poly.pdbx_strand_id
1 'polypeptide(L)'
;MRLRLVGLAVALAAAGVLLVLTPHGSSAPAGPAQPRTVEQVWPEAARADVDGNLPDGPAYSPLFFLDARASLGTAPDPGGSMQRLVLRGADGAVRELRRLPADSTPQFAGFVRAGDEVAWAESVTDEDGAAHTRLWAANVVSGGAPRQLTADTGDVVFFNSQYDLVTSDGRLYWVAVAPSKSEATEIRSVPLAGGAVTVRTEPGSWALSGWPWLVSAGSGQTGPVQLLNLDTRQVYTVDAAPTELATCGPAWCRVLVLAGDGPSRIDLMRPDGSDRQQVAGGAATASVIDVALEDRFEVLSVSETATQLLLYDLKKKQTVVVADGVGMVLSRGGVLWWSTQDTWHSLDLRTLP
;
A
#
# COMPACT_ATOMS: atom_id res chain seq x y z
N MET A 1 17.94 81.79 -25.06
CA MET A 1 17.98 81.36 -23.64
C MET A 1 16.61 80.93 -23.09
N ARG A 2 15.48 81.57 -23.47
CA ARG A 2 14.12 81.22 -22.99
C ARG A 2 13.57 79.85 -23.43
N LEU A 3 13.96 79.31 -24.59
CA LEU A 3 13.48 77.99 -25.04
C LEU A 3 14.08 76.79 -24.27
N ARG A 4 15.28 76.92 -23.67
CA ARG A 4 15.94 75.82 -22.96
C ARG A 4 15.33 75.56 -21.57
N LEU A 5 14.74 76.59 -20.95
CA LEU A 5 14.06 76.47 -19.65
C LEU A 5 12.69 75.79 -19.76
N VAL A 6 11.98 76.00 -20.87
CA VAL A 6 10.68 75.36 -21.11
C VAL A 6 10.85 73.85 -21.36
N GLY A 7 11.89 73.45 -22.11
CA GLY A 7 12.18 72.03 -22.35
C GLY A 7 12.51 71.25 -21.06
N LEU A 8 13.24 71.88 -20.13
CA LEU A 8 13.59 71.26 -18.85
C LEU A 8 12.37 71.13 -17.93
N ALA A 9 11.49 72.13 -17.91
CA ALA A 9 10.25 72.08 -17.12
C ALA A 9 9.29 70.99 -17.64
N VAL A 10 9.19 70.81 -18.96
CA VAL A 10 8.37 69.74 -19.56
C VAL A 10 8.97 68.36 -19.28
N ALA A 11 10.29 68.21 -19.33
CA ALA A 11 10.95 66.94 -19.01
C ALA A 11 10.78 66.56 -17.53
N LEU A 12 10.86 67.52 -16.60
CA LEU A 12 10.65 67.27 -15.17
C LEU A 12 9.18 66.99 -14.85
N ALA A 13 8.23 67.65 -15.52
CA ALA A 13 6.80 67.35 -15.37
C ALA A 13 6.46 65.95 -15.91
N ALA A 14 7.03 65.55 -17.05
CA ALA A 14 6.85 64.21 -17.61
C ALA A 14 7.47 63.12 -16.70
N ALA A 15 8.66 63.38 -16.13
CA ALA A 15 9.28 62.47 -15.17
C ALA A 15 8.49 62.36 -13.86
N GLY A 16 7.91 63.45 -13.37
CA GLY A 16 7.02 63.46 -12.20
C GLY A 16 5.74 62.67 -12.42
N VAL A 17 5.12 62.79 -13.59
CA VAL A 17 3.91 62.04 -13.96
C VAL A 17 4.21 60.54 -14.14
N LEU A 18 5.37 60.18 -14.67
CA LEU A 18 5.81 58.77 -14.81
C LEU A 18 6.10 58.10 -13.46
N LEU A 19 6.55 58.85 -12.44
CA LEU A 19 6.76 58.31 -11.09
C LEU A 19 5.44 58.12 -10.33
N VAL A 20 4.46 59.01 -10.52
CA VAL A 20 3.14 58.94 -9.88
C VAL A 20 2.23 57.88 -10.52
N LEU A 21 2.43 57.56 -11.80
CA LEU A 21 1.68 56.52 -12.53
C LEU A 21 2.36 55.13 -12.50
N THR A 22 3.33 54.90 -11.61
CA THR A 22 3.80 53.54 -11.37
C THR A 22 2.62 52.70 -10.87
N PRO A 23 2.20 51.65 -11.59
CA PRO A 23 1.16 50.76 -11.10
C PRO A 23 1.62 50.23 -9.75
N HIS A 24 0.81 50.43 -8.72
CA HIS A 24 1.04 49.80 -7.43
C HIS A 24 1.27 48.32 -7.68
N GLY A 25 2.38 47.82 -7.13
CA GLY A 25 3.03 46.58 -7.50
C GLY A 25 2.08 45.52 -8.00
N SER A 26 2.29 45.09 -9.24
CA SER A 26 1.78 43.81 -9.73
C SER A 26 2.09 42.78 -8.66
N SER A 27 1.05 42.27 -8.00
CA SER A 27 1.16 41.15 -7.09
C SER A 27 1.93 40.09 -7.85
N ALA A 28 3.13 39.74 -7.38
CA ALA A 28 3.86 38.63 -7.96
C ALA A 28 2.87 37.44 -8.03
N PRO A 29 2.81 36.70 -9.16
CA PRO A 29 2.00 35.50 -9.21
C PRO A 29 2.33 34.68 -7.97
N ALA A 30 1.31 34.31 -7.19
CA ALA A 30 1.53 33.42 -6.05
C ALA A 30 2.35 32.25 -6.58
N GLY A 31 3.53 32.01 -5.99
CA GLY A 31 4.32 30.84 -6.32
C GLY A 31 3.45 29.59 -6.20
N PRO A 32 3.78 28.50 -6.91
CA PRO A 32 3.01 27.27 -6.79
C PRO A 32 2.79 26.95 -5.32
N ALA A 33 1.52 26.79 -4.93
CA ALA A 33 1.17 26.51 -3.55
C ALA A 33 1.96 25.29 -3.09
N GLN A 34 2.67 25.40 -1.97
CA GLN A 34 3.41 24.27 -1.44
C GLN A 34 2.43 23.12 -1.18
N PRO A 35 2.78 21.87 -1.58
CA PRO A 35 2.00 20.71 -1.23
C PRO A 35 1.76 20.67 0.28
N ARG A 36 0.52 20.39 0.69
CA ARG A 36 0.18 20.32 2.11
C ARG A 36 0.64 18.99 2.69
N THR A 37 1.12 19.01 3.93
CA THR A 37 1.56 17.79 4.62
C THR A 37 0.42 17.12 5.39
N VAL A 38 0.61 15.87 5.81
CA VAL A 38 -0.35 15.14 6.66
C VAL A 38 -0.67 15.92 7.94
N GLU A 39 0.31 16.56 8.59
CA GLU A 39 0.09 17.37 9.81
C GLU A 39 -0.84 18.55 9.57
N GLN A 40 -0.77 19.15 8.38
CA GLN A 40 -1.57 20.31 8.02
C GLN A 40 -3.00 19.94 7.63
N VAL A 41 -3.18 18.79 6.98
CA VAL A 41 -4.49 18.34 6.48
C VAL A 41 -5.24 17.51 7.53
N TRP A 42 -4.52 16.67 8.26
CA TRP A 42 -5.02 15.73 9.26
C TRP A 42 -4.16 15.77 10.53
N PRO A 43 -4.21 16.86 11.32
CA PRO A 43 -3.38 17.02 12.51
C PRO A 43 -3.61 15.92 13.57
N GLU A 44 -4.81 15.35 13.60
CA GLU A 44 -5.23 14.30 14.54
C GLU A 44 -5.00 12.87 14.00
N ALA A 45 -4.37 12.72 12.83
CA ALA A 45 -4.07 11.41 12.25
C ALA A 45 -3.25 10.54 13.21
N ALA A 46 -3.70 9.30 13.45
CA ALA A 46 -2.97 8.36 14.26
C ALA A 46 -1.70 7.90 13.54
N ARG A 47 -0.55 8.22 14.14
CA ARG A 47 0.79 8.00 13.61
C ARG A 47 1.74 7.59 14.71
N ALA A 48 2.81 6.90 14.33
CA ALA A 48 3.89 6.60 15.25
C ALA A 48 5.22 6.39 14.55
N ASP A 49 6.29 6.61 15.30
CA ASP A 49 7.63 6.15 14.98
C ASP A 49 7.90 4.87 15.78
N VAL A 50 8.48 3.90 15.11
CA VAL A 50 8.80 2.56 15.59
C VAL A 50 10.28 2.34 15.36
N ASP A 51 11.01 2.10 16.45
CA ASP A 51 12.43 1.76 16.39
C ASP A 51 12.68 0.59 15.43
N GLY A 52 13.67 0.75 14.54
CA GLY A 52 14.13 -0.28 13.62
C GLY A 52 14.84 -1.43 14.30
N ASN A 53 15.06 -1.37 15.62
CA ASN A 53 15.66 -2.44 16.40
C ASN A 53 14.72 -2.89 17.54
N LEU A 54 14.83 -4.17 17.90
CA LEU A 54 14.24 -4.68 19.13
C LEU A 54 15.09 -4.32 20.36
N PRO A 55 14.51 -4.29 21.58
CA PRO A 55 15.26 -3.98 22.79
C PRO A 55 16.44 -4.94 23.08
N ASP A 56 16.41 -6.15 22.50
CA ASP A 56 17.49 -7.14 22.61
C ASP A 56 18.58 -7.00 21.53
N GLY A 57 18.48 -6.00 20.64
CA GLY A 57 19.52 -5.59 19.69
C GLY A 57 19.20 -5.81 18.20
N PRO A 58 18.70 -6.98 17.77
CA PRO A 58 18.43 -7.27 16.36
C PRO A 58 17.53 -6.27 15.65
N ALA A 59 17.76 -6.09 14.34
CA ALA A 59 16.89 -5.28 13.48
C ALA A 59 15.49 -5.91 13.38
N TYR A 60 14.49 -5.06 13.48
CA TYR A 60 13.07 -5.36 13.39
C TYR A 60 12.51 -4.89 12.04
N SER A 61 11.78 -5.78 11.35
CA SER A 61 11.09 -5.48 10.10
C SER A 61 9.58 -5.72 10.26
N PRO A 62 8.74 -4.67 10.32
CA PRO A 62 7.30 -4.82 10.46
C PRO A 62 6.69 -5.38 9.17
N LEU A 63 5.78 -6.34 9.34
CA LEU A 63 5.07 -7.02 8.25
C LEU A 63 3.57 -6.70 8.25
N PHE A 64 3.03 -6.30 9.39
CA PHE A 64 1.62 -5.97 9.56
C PHE A 64 1.40 -5.08 10.79
N PHE A 65 0.77 -3.92 10.62
CA PHE A 65 0.37 -3.06 11.72
C PHE A 65 -1.08 -3.34 12.14
N LEU A 66 -1.32 -3.46 13.45
CA LEU A 66 -2.66 -3.60 14.02
C LEU A 66 -3.37 -2.24 14.11
N ASP A 67 -2.59 -1.24 14.45
CA ASP A 67 -2.87 0.19 14.54
C ASP A 67 -1.55 0.93 14.29
N ALA A 68 -1.50 2.26 14.43
CA ALA A 68 -0.26 3.00 14.18
C ALA A 68 0.93 2.57 15.08
N ARG A 69 0.69 2.05 16.29
CA ARG A 69 1.75 1.81 17.29
C ARG A 69 2.07 0.34 17.51
N ALA A 70 1.11 -0.56 17.29
CA ALA A 70 1.30 -1.99 17.47
C ALA A 70 1.48 -2.70 16.13
N SER A 71 2.49 -3.57 16.03
CA SER A 71 2.80 -4.30 14.80
C SER A 71 3.27 -5.72 15.05
N LEU A 72 3.05 -6.58 14.07
CA LEU A 72 3.74 -7.85 13.91
C LEU A 72 4.88 -7.67 12.92
N GLY A 73 6.01 -8.31 13.20
CA GLY A 73 7.18 -8.23 12.35
C GLY A 73 8.23 -9.27 12.69
N THR A 74 9.29 -9.26 11.92
CA THR A 74 10.37 -10.24 12.00
C THR A 74 11.63 -9.64 12.57
N ALA A 75 12.36 -10.42 13.35
CA ALA A 75 13.72 -10.11 13.79
C ALA A 75 14.49 -11.42 14.05
N PRO A 76 15.78 -11.52 13.70
CA PRO A 76 16.59 -12.65 14.15
C PRO A 76 16.69 -12.64 15.68
N ASP A 77 17.03 -13.78 16.27
CA ASP A 77 17.50 -13.79 17.66
C ASP A 77 18.88 -13.12 17.76
N PRO A 78 19.34 -12.71 18.96
CA PRO A 78 20.65 -12.07 19.12
C PRO A 78 21.83 -12.92 18.59
N GLY A 79 21.68 -14.25 18.53
CA GLY A 79 22.66 -15.16 17.97
C GLY A 79 22.58 -15.35 16.44
N GLY A 80 21.53 -14.84 15.78
CA GLY A 80 21.31 -14.99 14.34
C GLY A 80 20.97 -16.40 13.86
N SER A 81 20.74 -17.34 14.78
CA SER A 81 20.46 -18.75 14.47
C SER A 81 18.97 -19.03 14.22
N MET A 82 18.11 -18.15 14.71
CA MET A 82 16.66 -18.28 14.62
C MET A 82 16.05 -17.01 14.05
N GLN A 83 15.05 -17.16 13.20
CA GLN A 83 14.16 -16.08 12.80
C GLN A 83 12.92 -16.10 13.71
N ARG A 84 12.59 -14.94 14.27
CA ARG A 84 11.40 -14.77 15.12
C ARG A 84 10.32 -14.00 14.37
N LEU A 85 9.07 -14.36 14.65
CA LEU A 85 7.91 -13.49 14.46
C LEU A 85 7.52 -12.95 15.82
N VAL A 86 7.47 -11.63 15.94
CA VAL A 86 7.17 -10.95 17.21
C VAL A 86 5.97 -10.02 17.03
N LEU A 87 5.22 -9.84 18.11
CA LEU A 87 4.25 -8.77 18.31
C LEU A 87 4.93 -7.68 19.14
N ARG A 88 5.03 -6.47 18.58
CA ARG A 88 5.46 -5.25 19.27
C ARG A 88 4.22 -4.46 19.66
N GLY A 89 4.00 -4.30 20.96
CA GLY A 89 2.89 -3.53 21.52
C GLY A 89 3.12 -2.02 21.40
N ALA A 90 2.06 -1.25 21.61
CA ALA A 90 2.10 0.21 21.54
C ALA A 90 2.98 0.87 22.63
N ASP A 91 3.25 0.14 23.72
CA ASP A 91 4.15 0.50 24.82
C ASP A 91 5.61 0.05 24.56
N GLY A 92 5.88 -0.54 23.39
CA GLY A 92 7.18 -1.11 23.04
C GLY A 92 7.44 -2.51 23.61
N ALA A 93 6.48 -3.10 24.34
CA ALA A 93 6.62 -4.48 24.82
C ALA A 93 6.69 -5.44 23.63
N VAL A 94 7.59 -6.42 23.71
CA VAL A 94 7.81 -7.41 22.65
C VAL A 94 7.38 -8.78 23.15
N ARG A 95 6.51 -9.44 22.38
CA ARG A 95 6.10 -10.82 22.61
C ARG A 95 6.46 -11.66 21.39
N GLU A 96 7.25 -12.71 21.61
CA GLU A 96 7.52 -13.70 20.57
C GLU A 96 6.28 -14.55 20.32
N LEU A 97 5.91 -14.71 19.05
CA LEU A 97 4.81 -15.56 18.60
C LEU A 97 5.35 -16.87 18.03
N ARG A 98 6.35 -16.77 17.15
CA ARG A 98 6.95 -17.90 16.45
C ARG A 98 8.46 -17.76 16.44
N ARG A 99 9.14 -18.89 16.34
CA ARG A 99 10.57 -19.01 16.21
C ARG A 99 10.90 -20.19 15.31
N LEU A 100 11.69 -19.95 14.28
CA LEU A 100 12.07 -20.94 13.27
C LEU A 100 13.57 -20.88 13.01
N PRO A 101 14.23 -22.01 12.71
CA PRO A 101 15.64 -22.03 12.33
C PRO A 101 15.92 -21.13 11.12
N ALA A 102 16.95 -20.29 11.18
CA ALA A 102 17.26 -19.35 10.11
C ALA A 102 17.72 -20.05 8.81
N ASP A 103 18.35 -21.22 8.93
CA ASP A 103 18.78 -22.07 7.82
C ASP A 103 17.62 -22.66 7.01
N SER A 104 16.41 -22.74 7.59
CA SER A 104 15.18 -23.11 6.88
C SER A 104 14.59 -21.99 6.01
N THR A 105 15.27 -20.84 5.90
CA THR A 105 14.83 -19.65 5.14
C THR A 105 13.37 -19.21 5.45
N PRO A 106 12.99 -19.08 6.72
CA PRO A 106 11.60 -18.90 7.11
C PRO A 106 11.01 -17.57 6.58
N GLN A 107 9.80 -17.65 6.06
CA GLN A 107 9.03 -16.50 5.58
C GLN A 107 7.68 -16.40 6.31
N PHE A 108 7.27 -15.17 6.62
CA PHE A 108 5.97 -14.86 7.19
C PHE A 108 5.23 -13.90 6.27
N ALA A 109 4.02 -14.26 5.84
CA ALA A 109 3.30 -13.53 4.80
C ALA A 109 1.78 -13.55 5.02
N GLY A 110 1.05 -12.79 4.19
CA GLY A 110 -0.40 -12.84 4.12
C GLY A 110 -1.13 -12.50 5.41
N PHE A 111 -0.66 -11.51 6.18
CA PHE A 111 -1.31 -11.20 7.47
C PHE A 111 -2.74 -10.68 7.28
N VAL A 112 -3.67 -11.13 8.12
CA VAL A 112 -5.03 -10.60 8.17
C VAL A 112 -5.56 -10.60 9.60
N ARG A 113 -6.37 -9.58 9.93
CA ARG A 113 -6.97 -9.43 11.26
C ARG A 113 -8.47 -9.70 11.22
N ALA A 114 -8.97 -10.47 12.18
CA ALA A 114 -10.39 -10.70 12.45
C ALA A 114 -10.66 -10.47 13.93
N GLY A 115 -11.13 -9.26 14.28
CA GLY A 115 -11.28 -8.85 15.68
C GLY A 115 -9.94 -8.85 16.41
N ASP A 116 -9.83 -9.66 17.47
CA ASP A 116 -8.60 -9.80 18.26
C ASP A 116 -7.68 -10.93 17.76
N GLU A 117 -8.07 -11.66 16.72
CA GLU A 117 -7.22 -12.66 16.09
C GLU A 117 -6.49 -12.09 14.89
N VAL A 118 -5.23 -12.49 14.75
CA VAL A 118 -4.44 -12.32 13.52
C VAL A 118 -4.12 -13.69 12.97
N ALA A 119 -4.32 -13.87 11.68
CA ALA A 119 -3.88 -15.03 10.92
C ALA A 119 -2.75 -14.66 9.95
N TRP A 120 -1.88 -15.61 9.66
CA TRP A 120 -0.77 -15.45 8.73
C TRP A 120 -0.35 -16.79 8.13
N ALA A 121 0.45 -16.73 7.08
CA ALA A 121 1.15 -17.85 6.49
C ALA A 121 2.60 -17.90 6.96
N GLU A 122 3.07 -19.09 7.27
CA GLU A 122 4.45 -19.41 7.62
C GLU A 122 4.99 -20.41 6.61
N SER A 123 6.04 -20.04 5.88
CA SER A 123 6.71 -20.92 4.91
C SER A 123 8.13 -21.22 5.37
N VAL A 124 8.54 -22.49 5.26
CA VAL A 124 9.92 -22.93 5.48
C VAL A 124 10.37 -23.80 4.32
N THR A 125 11.63 -23.71 3.96
CA THR A 125 12.25 -24.57 2.95
C THR A 125 12.90 -25.76 3.64
N ASP A 126 12.65 -26.98 3.17
CA ASP A 126 13.30 -28.18 3.67
C ASP A 126 14.69 -28.40 3.03
N GLU A 127 15.36 -29.50 3.42
CA GLU A 127 16.68 -29.86 2.93
C GLU A 127 16.70 -30.16 1.41
N ASP A 128 15.56 -30.55 0.84
CA ASP A 128 15.39 -30.83 -0.59
C ASP A 128 15.09 -29.55 -1.40
N GLY A 129 14.98 -28.39 -0.74
CA GLY A 129 14.65 -27.12 -1.35
C GLY A 129 13.15 -26.91 -1.58
N ALA A 130 12.29 -27.78 -1.06
CA ALA A 130 10.85 -27.65 -1.18
C ALA A 130 10.29 -26.73 -0.08
N ALA A 131 9.48 -25.75 -0.48
CA ALA A 131 8.80 -24.85 0.44
C ALA A 131 7.52 -25.50 1.00
N HIS A 132 7.34 -25.43 2.31
CA HIS A 132 6.17 -25.93 3.03
C HIS A 132 5.48 -24.78 3.76
N THR A 133 4.23 -24.51 3.38
CA THR A 133 3.43 -23.44 4.01
C THR A 133 2.43 -24.00 5.03
N ARG A 134 2.29 -23.29 6.15
CA ARG A 134 1.28 -23.54 7.18
C ARG A 134 0.55 -22.24 7.50
N LEU A 135 -0.75 -22.32 7.73
CA LEU A 135 -1.54 -21.19 8.20
C LEU A 135 -1.67 -21.25 9.72
N TRP A 136 -1.47 -20.10 10.36
CA TRP A 136 -1.48 -19.94 11.80
C TRP A 136 -2.45 -18.83 12.20
N ALA A 137 -2.91 -18.87 13.45
CA ALA A 137 -3.61 -17.77 14.08
C ALA A 137 -3.15 -17.56 15.52
N ALA A 138 -3.25 -16.32 15.99
CA ALA A 138 -3.03 -15.97 17.38
C ALA A 138 -3.94 -14.83 17.80
N ASN A 139 -4.42 -14.89 19.04
CA ASN A 139 -5.10 -13.76 19.65
C ASN A 139 -4.05 -12.76 20.17
N VAL A 140 -4.12 -11.51 19.70
CA VAL A 140 -3.11 -10.49 19.99
C VAL A 140 -3.31 -9.80 21.33
N VAL A 141 -4.50 -9.94 21.94
CA VAL A 141 -4.86 -9.29 23.21
C VAL A 141 -4.63 -10.20 24.43
N SER A 142 -5.13 -11.43 24.38
CA SER A 142 -5.07 -12.40 25.48
C SER A 142 -3.66 -12.97 25.72
N GLY A 143 -2.74 -12.80 24.77
CA GLY A 143 -1.38 -13.35 24.86
C GLY A 143 -1.29 -14.87 24.68
N GLY A 144 -2.39 -15.53 24.29
CA GLY A 144 -2.40 -16.97 24.03
C GLY A 144 -1.35 -17.41 23.00
N ALA A 145 -0.94 -18.68 23.09
CA ALA A 145 -0.01 -19.28 22.15
C ALA A 145 -0.63 -19.36 20.75
N PRO A 146 0.15 -19.10 19.68
CA PRO A 146 -0.30 -19.35 18.32
C PRO A 146 -0.73 -20.78 18.09
N ARG A 147 -1.78 -20.96 17.29
CA ARG A 147 -2.31 -22.27 16.89
C ARG A 147 -2.26 -22.43 15.39
N GLN A 148 -1.92 -23.63 14.94
CA GLN A 148 -1.96 -23.96 13.52
C GLN A 148 -3.42 -24.13 13.10
N LEU A 149 -3.80 -23.47 12.00
CA LEU A 149 -5.12 -23.63 11.38
C LEU A 149 -5.14 -24.85 10.46
N THR A 150 -4.14 -24.94 9.59
CA THR A 150 -3.97 -26.02 8.61
C THR A 150 -2.55 -26.02 8.05
N ALA A 151 -2.11 -27.20 7.59
CA ALA A 151 -0.93 -27.35 6.72
C ALA A 151 -1.33 -27.70 5.27
N ASP A 152 -2.63 -27.89 5.01
CA ASP A 152 -3.16 -28.18 3.67
C ASP A 152 -3.44 -26.87 2.92
N THR A 153 -2.36 -26.20 2.51
CA THR A 153 -2.42 -24.89 1.83
C THR A 153 -2.49 -25.00 0.31
N GLY A 154 -2.10 -26.15 -0.25
CA GLY A 154 -1.78 -26.26 -1.67
C GLY A 154 -0.53 -25.47 -2.05
N ASP A 155 -0.38 -25.26 -3.35
CA ASP A 155 0.65 -24.40 -3.92
C ASP A 155 0.19 -22.93 -3.84
N VAL A 156 0.22 -22.39 -2.62
CA VAL A 156 -0.26 -21.04 -2.29
C VAL A 156 0.64 -19.96 -2.91
N VAL A 157 0.02 -18.90 -3.41
CA VAL A 157 0.74 -17.77 -4.02
C VAL A 157 0.46 -16.49 -3.25
N PHE A 158 1.51 -15.75 -2.91
CA PHE A 158 1.45 -14.45 -2.24
C PHE A 158 1.99 -13.36 -3.15
N PHE A 159 1.24 -12.27 -3.30
CA PHE A 159 1.59 -11.12 -4.13
C PHE A 159 1.99 -9.90 -3.31
N ASN A 160 2.19 -10.08 -2.00
CA ASN A 160 2.37 -9.01 -1.03
C ASN A 160 1.20 -8.01 -1.02
N SER A 161 0.00 -8.49 -1.39
CA SER A 161 -1.23 -7.73 -1.29
C SER A 161 -1.77 -7.82 0.15
N GLN A 162 -2.62 -6.87 0.54
CA GLN A 162 -3.45 -7.03 1.73
C GLN A 162 -4.53 -8.12 1.59
N TYR A 163 -4.77 -8.61 0.37
CA TYR A 163 -5.78 -9.62 0.08
C TYR A 163 -5.20 -11.02 -0.11
N ASP A 164 -3.88 -11.19 0.07
CA ASP A 164 -3.19 -12.48 0.03
C ASP A 164 -3.88 -13.55 0.90
N LEU A 165 -4.31 -13.16 2.11
CA LEU A 165 -5.31 -13.86 2.91
C LEU A 165 -6.47 -12.91 3.22
N VAL A 166 -7.70 -13.41 3.17
CA VAL A 166 -8.89 -12.63 3.56
C VAL A 166 -9.75 -13.40 4.55
N THR A 167 -10.48 -12.69 5.39
CA THR A 167 -11.45 -13.32 6.30
C THR A 167 -12.87 -12.93 5.92
N SER A 168 -13.79 -13.90 5.97
CA SER A 168 -15.23 -13.68 5.86
C SER A 168 -15.97 -14.79 6.59
N ASP A 169 -17.07 -14.46 7.27
CA ASP A 169 -17.98 -15.43 7.88
C ASP A 169 -17.27 -16.45 8.79
N GLY A 170 -16.29 -15.98 9.58
CA GLY A 170 -15.52 -16.82 10.50
C GLY A 170 -14.55 -17.80 9.82
N ARG A 171 -14.24 -17.58 8.54
CA ARG A 171 -13.29 -18.39 7.76
C ARG A 171 -12.14 -17.53 7.25
N LEU A 172 -11.00 -18.18 7.07
CA LEU A 172 -9.84 -17.66 6.37
C LEU A 172 -9.84 -18.22 4.95
N TYR A 173 -9.65 -17.36 3.94
CA TYR A 173 -9.61 -17.71 2.52
C TYR A 173 -8.26 -17.34 1.91
N TRP A 174 -7.81 -18.16 0.96
CA TRP A 174 -6.60 -17.94 0.16
C TRP A 174 -6.76 -18.61 -1.20
N VAL A 175 -5.80 -18.34 -2.10
CA VAL A 175 -5.72 -18.98 -3.42
C VAL A 175 -4.47 -19.85 -3.52
N ALA A 176 -4.57 -20.93 -4.29
CA ALA A 176 -3.45 -21.79 -4.64
C ALA A 176 -3.53 -22.19 -6.12
N VAL A 177 -2.39 -22.54 -6.71
CA VAL A 177 -2.35 -23.12 -8.06
C VAL A 177 -3.00 -24.50 -8.03
N ALA A 178 -3.96 -24.74 -8.93
CA ALA A 178 -4.59 -26.05 -9.01
C ALA A 178 -3.62 -27.09 -9.59
N PRO A 179 -3.55 -28.32 -9.04
CA PRO A 179 -2.72 -29.41 -9.56
C PRO A 179 -3.36 -30.02 -10.83
N SER A 180 -3.39 -29.24 -11.90
CA SER A 180 -4.19 -29.51 -13.10
C SER A 180 -3.37 -29.25 -14.38
N LYS A 181 -3.72 -29.95 -15.47
CA LYS A 181 -3.08 -29.73 -16.79
C LYS A 181 -3.56 -28.46 -17.48
N SER A 182 -4.73 -27.95 -17.10
CA SER A 182 -5.27 -26.66 -17.54
C SER A 182 -5.02 -25.60 -16.49
N GLU A 183 -4.85 -24.35 -16.92
CA GLU A 183 -4.74 -23.20 -16.03
C GLU A 183 -6.00 -23.06 -15.18
N ALA A 184 -5.85 -23.18 -13.87
CA ALA A 184 -6.93 -23.09 -12.89
C ALA A 184 -6.39 -22.71 -11.52
N THR A 185 -7.25 -22.08 -10.72
CA THR A 185 -6.94 -21.62 -9.36
C THR A 185 -7.84 -22.35 -8.37
N GLU A 186 -7.27 -22.84 -7.28
CA GLU A 186 -8.02 -23.31 -6.12
C GLU A 186 -8.30 -22.14 -5.17
N ILE A 187 -9.57 -21.90 -4.87
CA ILE A 187 -10.01 -21.06 -3.77
C ILE A 187 -10.20 -21.98 -2.57
N ARG A 188 -9.40 -21.72 -1.55
CA ARG A 188 -9.29 -22.59 -0.39
C ARG A 188 -9.74 -21.82 0.84
N SER A 189 -10.35 -22.52 1.80
CA SER A 189 -10.75 -21.90 3.05
C SER A 189 -10.73 -22.86 4.22
N VAL A 190 -10.51 -22.33 5.42
CA VAL A 190 -10.56 -23.06 6.69
C VAL A 190 -11.33 -22.22 7.71
N PRO A 191 -12.12 -22.83 8.63
CA PRO A 191 -12.64 -22.09 9.77
C PRO A 191 -11.50 -21.42 10.54
N LEU A 192 -11.71 -20.18 11.01
CA LEU A 192 -10.70 -19.51 11.82
C LEU A 192 -10.41 -20.31 13.09
N ALA A 193 -11.37 -21.04 13.66
CA ALA A 193 -11.13 -21.95 14.78
C ALA A 193 -10.23 -23.18 14.46
N GLY A 194 -9.82 -23.35 13.20
CA GLY A 194 -9.19 -24.57 12.69
C GLY A 194 -10.23 -25.60 12.22
N GLY A 195 -9.79 -26.60 11.45
CA GLY A 195 -10.64 -27.66 10.95
C GLY A 195 -10.32 -28.07 9.52
N ALA A 196 -11.28 -28.69 8.85
CA ALA A 196 -11.10 -29.16 7.48
C ALA A 196 -11.03 -27.99 6.48
N VAL A 197 -10.10 -28.10 5.53
CA VAL A 197 -10.02 -27.19 4.40
C VAL A 197 -11.11 -27.53 3.38
N THR A 198 -11.76 -26.49 2.86
CA THR A 198 -12.68 -26.58 1.73
C THR A 198 -11.98 -26.01 0.51
N VAL A 199 -12.06 -26.72 -0.61
CA VAL A 199 -11.43 -26.35 -1.88
C VAL A 199 -12.50 -26.22 -2.96
N ARG A 200 -12.45 -25.12 -3.71
CA ARG A 200 -13.25 -24.86 -4.91
C ARG A 200 -12.32 -24.46 -6.03
N THR A 201 -12.40 -25.12 -7.18
CA THR A 201 -11.56 -24.79 -8.33
C THR A 201 -12.28 -23.85 -9.28
N GLU A 202 -11.59 -22.81 -9.73
CA GLU A 202 -12.05 -21.87 -10.75
C GLU A 202 -11.11 -21.89 -11.96
N PRO A 203 -11.63 -22.00 -13.20
CA PRO A 203 -10.81 -21.95 -14.40
C PRO A 203 -10.09 -20.60 -14.55
N GLY A 204 -8.83 -20.63 -14.99
CA GLY A 204 -7.97 -19.45 -15.15
C GLY A 204 -7.09 -19.16 -13.93
N SER A 205 -6.18 -18.20 -14.10
CA SER A 205 -5.31 -17.72 -13.03
C SER A 205 -5.93 -16.52 -12.30
N TRP A 206 -6.12 -16.66 -11.00
CA TRP A 206 -6.78 -15.67 -10.15
C TRP A 206 -5.96 -15.37 -8.91
N ALA A 207 -6.03 -14.12 -8.47
CA ALA A 207 -5.63 -13.67 -7.14
C ALA A 207 -6.87 -13.20 -6.37
N LEU A 208 -6.79 -13.15 -5.04
CA LEU A 208 -7.80 -12.50 -4.22
C LEU A 208 -7.66 -10.98 -4.32
N SER A 209 -8.79 -10.28 -4.42
CA SER A 209 -8.86 -8.82 -4.41
C SER A 209 -9.61 -8.29 -3.16
N GLY A 210 -10.03 -9.17 -2.27
CA GLY A 210 -10.96 -8.88 -1.17
C GLY A 210 -12.18 -9.78 -1.31
N TRP A 211 -12.71 -10.36 -0.24
CA TRP A 211 -13.83 -11.30 -0.35
C TRP A 211 -15.14 -10.58 -0.79
N PRO A 212 -15.94 -11.14 -1.73
CA PRO A 212 -15.79 -12.40 -2.47
C PRO A 212 -15.19 -12.24 -3.88
N TRP A 213 -14.39 -11.20 -4.12
CA TRP A 213 -13.83 -10.84 -5.42
C TRP A 213 -12.46 -11.47 -5.67
N LEU A 214 -12.34 -12.05 -6.87
CA LEU A 214 -11.08 -12.43 -7.49
C LEU A 214 -10.70 -11.40 -8.56
N VAL A 215 -9.40 -11.26 -8.80
CA VAL A 215 -8.83 -10.50 -9.92
C VAL A 215 -7.95 -11.42 -10.75
N SER A 216 -7.95 -11.28 -12.07
CA SER A 216 -7.08 -12.06 -12.96
C SER A 216 -5.61 -11.87 -12.55
N ALA A 217 -4.90 -12.98 -12.32
CA ALA A 217 -3.49 -12.94 -11.95
C ALA A 217 -2.66 -12.28 -13.07
N GLY A 218 -1.62 -11.55 -12.70
CA GLY A 218 -0.85 -10.74 -13.66
C GLY A 218 -1.52 -9.40 -14.02
N SER A 219 -2.53 -8.95 -13.27
CA SER A 219 -3.02 -7.56 -13.37
C SER A 219 -1.86 -6.56 -13.25
N GLY A 220 -1.81 -5.57 -14.13
CA GLY A 220 -0.67 -4.68 -14.34
C GLY A 220 0.24 -5.07 -15.51
N GLN A 221 -0.09 -6.16 -16.23
CA GLN A 221 0.51 -6.55 -17.52
C GLN A 221 -0.42 -6.20 -18.70
N THR A 222 0.05 -6.42 -19.94
CA THR A 222 -0.75 -6.21 -21.16
C THR A 222 -1.91 -7.19 -21.24
N GLY A 223 -3.15 -6.69 -21.21
CA GLY A 223 -4.37 -7.49 -21.36
C GLY A 223 -5.54 -6.92 -20.55
N PRO A 224 -6.77 -7.36 -20.82
CA PRO A 224 -7.92 -6.97 -20.02
C PRO A 224 -7.84 -7.58 -18.63
N VAL A 225 -8.00 -6.76 -17.59
CA VAL A 225 -8.12 -7.26 -16.22
C VAL A 225 -9.55 -7.77 -16.01
N GLN A 226 -9.70 -8.93 -15.40
CA GLN A 226 -11.01 -9.47 -15.04
C GLN A 226 -11.21 -9.45 -13.53
N LEU A 227 -12.41 -9.09 -13.09
CA LEU A 227 -12.87 -9.25 -11.72
C LEU A 227 -14.01 -10.25 -11.69
N LEU A 228 -13.91 -11.28 -10.85
CA LEU A 228 -14.92 -12.33 -10.69
C LEU A 228 -15.45 -12.32 -9.26
N ASN A 229 -16.76 -12.14 -9.11
CA ASN A 229 -17.44 -12.32 -7.83
C ASN A 229 -17.76 -13.81 -7.61
N LEU A 230 -17.26 -14.40 -6.55
CA LEU A 230 -17.45 -15.83 -6.27
C LEU A 230 -18.86 -16.21 -5.84
N ASP A 231 -19.60 -15.26 -5.27
CA ASP A 231 -20.96 -15.46 -4.77
C ASP A 231 -22.00 -15.27 -5.88
N THR A 232 -21.90 -14.18 -6.64
CA THR A 232 -22.86 -13.84 -7.70
C THR A 232 -22.49 -14.40 -9.07
N ARG A 233 -21.26 -14.88 -9.24
CA ARG A 233 -20.66 -15.29 -10.53
C ARG A 233 -20.58 -14.18 -11.57
N GLN A 234 -20.75 -12.93 -11.14
CA GLN A 234 -20.58 -11.77 -12.01
C GLN A 234 -19.11 -11.61 -12.40
N VAL A 235 -18.87 -11.36 -13.69
CA VAL A 235 -17.55 -11.03 -14.23
C VAL A 235 -17.58 -9.60 -14.76
N TYR A 236 -16.63 -8.78 -14.32
CA TYR A 236 -16.32 -7.50 -14.94
C TYR A 236 -15.04 -7.63 -15.74
N THR A 237 -15.06 -7.15 -16.98
CA THR A 237 -13.86 -6.99 -17.79
C THR A 237 -13.53 -5.50 -17.80
N VAL A 238 -12.33 -5.17 -17.33
CA VAL A 238 -11.85 -3.79 -17.25
C VAL A 238 -11.20 -3.46 -18.58
N ASP A 239 -11.79 -2.50 -19.28
CA ASP A 239 -11.26 -2.02 -20.55
C ASP A 239 -9.99 -1.19 -20.31
N ALA A 240 -8.88 -1.61 -20.91
CA ALA A 240 -7.62 -0.86 -20.95
C ALA A 240 -7.18 -0.72 -22.40
N ALA A 241 -6.79 0.50 -22.80
CA ALA A 241 -6.25 0.75 -24.12
C ALA A 241 -4.86 0.08 -24.29
N PRO A 242 -4.36 -0.11 -25.52
CA PRO A 242 -3.04 -0.72 -25.75
C PRO A 242 -1.85 0.01 -25.09
N THR A 243 -2.03 1.29 -24.76
CA THR A 243 -1.04 2.12 -24.07
C THR A 243 -1.35 2.25 -22.57
N GLU A 244 -2.13 1.34 -22.01
CA GLU A 244 -2.56 1.37 -20.62
C GLU A 244 -2.24 0.04 -19.92
N LEU A 245 -1.75 0.14 -18.69
CA LEU A 245 -1.61 -1.00 -17.78
C LEU A 245 -2.57 -0.79 -16.62
N ALA A 246 -3.52 -1.71 -16.46
CA ALA A 246 -4.52 -1.65 -15.40
C ALA A 246 -4.19 -2.64 -14.27
N THR A 247 -4.29 -2.19 -13.03
CA THR A 247 -4.27 -3.01 -11.81
C THR A 247 -5.55 -2.71 -11.03
N CYS A 248 -6.25 -3.72 -10.52
CA CYS A 248 -7.57 -3.50 -9.91
C CYS A 248 -7.69 -4.13 -8.52
N GLY A 249 -8.26 -3.35 -7.60
CA GLY A 249 -8.97 -3.83 -6.42
C GLY A 249 -10.46 -4.11 -6.75
N PRO A 250 -11.31 -4.40 -5.74
CA PRO A 250 -12.73 -4.67 -5.95
C PRO A 250 -13.51 -3.44 -6.43
N ALA A 251 -13.14 -2.26 -5.93
CA ALA A 251 -13.92 -1.04 -6.12
C ALA A 251 -13.24 -0.01 -7.05
N TRP A 252 -11.94 -0.16 -7.27
CA TRP A 252 -11.11 0.81 -8.01
C TRP A 252 -10.04 0.09 -8.82
N CYS A 253 -9.75 0.65 -9.99
CA CYS A 253 -8.65 0.28 -10.85
C CYS A 253 -7.69 1.46 -11.00
N ARG A 254 -6.40 1.16 -10.86
CA ARG A 254 -5.28 2.03 -11.21
C ARG A 254 -4.92 1.80 -12.66
N VAL A 255 -4.83 2.87 -13.43
CA VAL A 255 -4.44 2.83 -14.84
C VAL A 255 -3.17 3.64 -15.02
N LEU A 256 -2.08 2.96 -15.34
CA LEU A 256 -0.84 3.59 -15.76
C LEU A 256 -0.95 3.86 -17.26
N VAL A 257 -1.01 5.14 -17.63
CA VAL A 257 -1.08 5.54 -19.05
C VAL A 257 0.33 5.76 -19.55
N LEU A 258 0.76 4.98 -20.52
CA LEU A 258 2.10 5.01 -21.09
C LEU A 258 2.19 6.07 -22.21
N ALA A 259 3.34 6.74 -22.31
CA ALA A 259 3.70 7.56 -23.47
C ALA A 259 5.20 7.41 -23.77
N GLY A 260 5.55 7.26 -25.05
CA GLY A 260 6.94 7.20 -25.48
C GLY A 260 7.77 6.16 -24.74
N ASP A 261 8.62 6.63 -23.83
CA ASP A 261 9.61 5.88 -23.04
C ASP A 261 9.18 5.57 -21.58
N GLY A 262 7.97 5.94 -21.14
CA GLY A 262 7.53 5.64 -19.77
C GLY A 262 6.09 6.01 -19.42
N PRO A 263 5.72 5.90 -18.13
CA PRO A 263 4.42 6.37 -17.63
C PRO A 263 4.25 7.87 -17.83
N SER A 264 3.15 8.28 -18.44
CA SER A 264 2.79 9.69 -18.65
C SER A 264 1.95 10.28 -17.53
N ARG A 265 1.13 9.44 -16.90
CA ARG A 265 0.25 9.76 -15.78
C ARG A 265 -0.33 8.50 -15.15
N ILE A 266 -0.91 8.68 -13.97
CA ILE A 266 -1.68 7.66 -13.27
C ILE A 266 -3.12 8.16 -13.17
N ASP A 267 -4.06 7.33 -13.65
CA ASP A 267 -5.48 7.54 -13.50
C ASP A 267 -6.07 6.50 -12.52
N LEU A 268 -7.18 6.85 -11.88
CA LEU A 268 -8.05 5.90 -11.19
C LEU A 268 -9.43 5.89 -11.83
N MET A 269 -10.07 4.74 -11.89
CA MET A 269 -11.44 4.57 -12.36
C MET A 269 -12.14 3.42 -11.64
N ARG A 270 -13.46 3.38 -11.69
CA ARG A 270 -14.22 2.19 -11.28
C ARG A 270 -13.97 1.04 -12.27
N PRO A 271 -14.21 -0.22 -11.86
CA PRO A 271 -14.06 -1.37 -12.75
C PRO A 271 -14.89 -1.31 -14.04
N ASP A 272 -16.02 -0.61 -14.03
CA ASP A 272 -16.87 -0.38 -15.20
C ASP A 272 -16.39 0.80 -16.08
N GLY A 273 -15.23 1.38 -15.77
CA GLY A 273 -14.65 2.54 -16.46
C GLY A 273 -15.21 3.89 -16.02
N SER A 274 -16.21 3.91 -15.13
CA SER A 274 -16.83 5.13 -14.64
C SER A 274 -15.91 5.87 -13.63
N ASP A 275 -16.22 7.14 -13.34
CA ASP A 275 -15.44 8.01 -12.44
C ASP A 275 -13.93 8.11 -12.74
N ARG A 276 -13.53 7.94 -14.01
CA ARG A 276 -12.13 8.05 -14.40
C ARG A 276 -11.58 9.45 -14.12
N GLN A 277 -10.49 9.52 -13.37
CA GLN A 277 -9.81 10.77 -13.02
C GLN A 277 -8.29 10.59 -12.96
N GLN A 278 -7.56 11.59 -13.43
CA GLN A 278 -6.11 11.65 -13.24
C GLN A 278 -5.78 11.96 -11.78
N VAL A 279 -4.92 11.15 -11.18
CA VAL A 279 -4.47 11.31 -9.78
C VAL A 279 -3.01 11.74 -9.67
N ALA A 280 -2.19 11.47 -10.70
CA ALA A 280 -0.80 11.89 -10.72
C ALA A 280 -0.26 12.11 -12.15
N GLY A 281 0.82 12.89 -12.27
CA GLY A 281 1.58 13.04 -13.53
C GLY A 281 2.67 11.97 -13.70
N GLY A 282 3.41 12.01 -14.80
CA GLY A 282 4.37 10.95 -15.19
C GLY A 282 5.61 10.79 -14.31
N ALA A 283 5.91 11.77 -13.45
CA ALA A 283 6.99 11.64 -12.45
C ALA A 283 6.58 10.78 -11.24
N ALA A 284 5.27 10.52 -11.06
CA ALA A 284 4.77 9.73 -9.96
C ALA A 284 4.70 8.24 -10.33
N THR A 285 4.96 7.42 -9.32
CA THR A 285 4.82 5.96 -9.36
C THR A 285 3.90 5.52 -8.24
N ALA A 286 3.23 4.39 -8.39
CA ALA A 286 2.51 3.79 -7.27
C ALA A 286 3.50 3.15 -6.28
N SER A 287 3.38 3.46 -5.00
CA SER A 287 4.32 2.95 -3.98
C SER A 287 3.90 1.62 -3.36
N VAL A 288 2.66 1.20 -3.57
CA VAL A 288 2.11 -0.07 -3.05
C VAL A 288 1.32 -0.79 -4.14
N ILE A 289 1.22 -2.11 -4.04
CA ILE A 289 0.53 -2.94 -5.05
C ILE A 289 -0.99 -2.76 -5.02
N ASP A 290 -1.55 -2.59 -3.82
CA ASP A 290 -2.98 -2.42 -3.63
C ASP A 290 -3.45 -1.05 -4.13
N VAL A 291 -4.67 -1.00 -4.66
CA VAL A 291 -5.26 0.18 -5.31
C VAL A 291 -6.27 0.83 -4.37
N ALA A 292 -6.20 2.16 -4.23
CA ALA A 292 -7.16 2.95 -3.46
C ALA A 292 -7.47 2.35 -2.08
N LEU A 293 -6.46 2.30 -1.20
CA LEU A 293 -6.59 1.82 0.19
C LEU A 293 -7.79 2.48 0.89
N GLU A 294 -8.54 1.70 1.67
CA GLU A 294 -9.79 2.15 2.31
C GLU A 294 -10.81 2.74 1.32
N ASP A 295 -10.80 2.26 0.06
CA ASP A 295 -11.57 2.77 -1.08
C ASP A 295 -11.40 4.27 -1.33
N ARG A 296 -10.29 4.86 -0.85
CA ARG A 296 -10.13 6.32 -0.75
C ARG A 296 -8.73 6.85 -1.02
N PHE A 297 -7.69 6.10 -0.72
CA PHE A 297 -6.34 6.64 -0.69
C PHE A 297 -5.41 5.92 -1.65
N GLU A 298 -4.86 6.69 -2.58
CA GLU A 298 -3.88 6.18 -3.53
C GLU A 298 -2.48 6.60 -3.10
N VAL A 299 -1.60 5.61 -2.90
CA VAL A 299 -0.25 5.82 -2.36
C VAL A 299 0.74 5.96 -3.51
N LEU A 300 1.41 7.10 -3.55
CA LEU A 300 2.25 7.51 -4.66
C LEU A 300 3.64 7.93 -4.18
N SER A 301 4.64 7.79 -5.04
CA SER A 301 5.99 8.29 -4.81
C SER A 301 6.50 9.08 -5.99
N VAL A 302 7.21 10.16 -5.71
CA VAL A 302 7.96 10.95 -6.70
C VAL A 302 9.42 10.99 -6.28
N SER A 303 10.33 10.76 -7.23
CA SER A 303 11.77 10.74 -6.98
C SER A 303 12.47 11.73 -7.92
N GLU A 304 12.71 12.96 -7.45
CA GLU A 304 13.55 13.93 -8.16
C GLU A 304 14.99 13.94 -7.59
N THR A 305 15.10 14.08 -6.27
CA THR A 305 16.38 14.11 -5.54
C THR A 305 16.37 13.13 -4.37
N ALA A 306 15.30 13.16 -3.58
CA ALA A 306 14.93 12.14 -2.61
C ALA A 306 13.52 11.64 -2.92
N THR A 307 13.21 10.40 -2.55
CA THR A 307 11.86 9.85 -2.72
C THR A 307 10.91 10.50 -1.74
N GLN A 308 9.89 11.19 -2.26
CA GLN A 308 8.79 11.75 -1.48
C GLN A 308 7.59 10.81 -1.57
N LEU A 309 7.02 10.48 -0.41
CA LEU A 309 5.80 9.69 -0.26
C LEU A 309 4.58 10.60 -0.21
N LEU A 310 3.58 10.27 -1.01
CA LEU A 310 2.38 11.06 -1.25
C LEU A 310 1.14 10.20 -1.05
N LEU A 311 0.05 10.84 -0.61
CA LEU A 311 -1.27 10.24 -0.53
C LEU A 311 -2.26 11.09 -1.33
N TYR A 312 -2.87 10.51 -2.36
CA TYR A 312 -3.99 11.13 -3.06
C TYR A 312 -5.31 10.72 -2.42
N ASP A 313 -6.04 11.69 -1.88
CA ASP A 313 -7.36 11.50 -1.26
C ASP A 313 -8.45 11.63 -2.32
N LEU A 314 -9.04 10.51 -2.75
CA LEU A 314 -10.10 10.48 -3.77
C LEU A 314 -11.36 11.27 -3.35
N LYS A 315 -11.66 11.32 -2.05
CA LYS A 315 -12.85 12.01 -1.52
C LYS A 315 -12.68 13.53 -1.62
N LYS A 316 -11.48 14.04 -1.36
CA LYS A 316 -11.17 15.48 -1.37
C LYS A 316 -10.49 15.96 -2.65
N LYS A 317 -10.09 15.04 -3.53
CA LYS A 317 -9.38 15.27 -4.79
C LYS A 317 -8.12 16.12 -4.59
N GLN A 318 -7.29 15.71 -3.63
CA GLN A 318 -6.07 16.42 -3.26
C GLN A 318 -4.93 15.45 -2.99
N THR A 319 -3.70 15.88 -3.28
CA THR A 319 -2.47 15.19 -2.89
C THR A 319 -1.93 15.78 -1.60
N VAL A 320 -1.52 14.92 -0.68
CA VAL A 320 -0.93 15.27 0.61
C VAL A 320 0.46 14.64 0.71
N VAL A 321 1.44 15.41 1.14
CA VAL A 321 2.80 14.90 1.42
C VAL A 321 2.79 14.14 2.74
N VAL A 322 3.21 12.88 2.69
CA VAL A 322 3.31 12.01 3.87
C VAL A 322 4.69 12.12 4.50
N ALA A 323 5.74 11.98 3.69
CA ALA A 323 7.13 12.02 4.16
C ALA A 323 8.12 12.24 3.00
N ASP A 324 9.33 12.68 3.34
CA ASP A 324 10.47 12.80 2.44
C ASP A 324 11.56 11.78 2.79
N GLY A 325 12.39 11.42 1.81
CA GLY A 325 13.54 10.53 2.03
C GLY A 325 13.14 9.11 2.42
N VAL A 326 12.00 8.63 1.93
CA VAL A 326 11.48 7.31 2.31
C VAL A 326 12.27 6.18 1.65
N GLY A 327 12.45 5.08 2.39
CA GLY A 327 13.01 3.83 1.92
C GLY A 327 11.92 2.86 1.46
N MET A 328 11.70 1.79 2.23
CA MET A 328 10.63 0.83 1.96
C MET A 328 9.27 1.46 2.26
N VAL A 329 8.26 1.18 1.45
CA VAL A 329 6.86 1.61 1.64
C VAL A 329 5.96 0.38 1.51
N LEU A 330 5.11 0.16 2.50
CA LEU A 330 4.24 -1.01 2.60
C LEU A 330 2.88 -0.61 3.15
N SER A 331 1.84 -1.37 2.81
CA SER A 331 0.51 -1.16 3.34
C SER A 331 -0.26 -2.45 3.50
N ARG A 332 -1.06 -2.56 4.55
CA ARG A 332 -1.96 -3.69 4.80
C ARG A 332 -2.94 -3.33 5.92
N GLY A 333 -4.19 -3.78 5.81
CA GLY A 333 -5.18 -3.66 6.90
C GLY A 333 -5.51 -2.22 7.30
N GLY A 334 -5.43 -1.29 6.34
CA GLY A 334 -5.72 0.13 6.54
C GLY A 334 -4.57 0.94 7.15
N VAL A 335 -3.38 0.36 7.29
CA VAL A 335 -2.19 1.08 7.77
C VAL A 335 -1.15 1.17 6.65
N LEU A 336 -0.61 2.37 6.43
CA LEU A 336 0.53 2.64 5.58
C LEU A 336 1.76 2.79 6.49
N TRP A 337 2.88 2.15 6.14
CA TRP A 337 4.14 2.34 6.87
C TRP A 337 5.32 2.41 5.92
N TRP A 338 6.37 3.09 6.37
CA TRP A 338 7.59 3.27 5.59
C TRP A 338 8.81 3.35 6.49
N SER A 339 10.00 3.15 5.93
CA SER A 339 11.26 3.36 6.64
C SER A 339 11.91 4.70 6.30
N THR A 340 12.57 5.32 7.28
CA THR A 340 13.65 6.29 7.04
C THR A 340 14.84 5.87 7.90
N GLN A 341 16.00 5.66 7.27
CA GLN A 341 17.21 5.17 7.97
C GLN A 341 16.89 3.93 8.85
N ASP A 342 17.09 4.05 10.16
CA ASP A 342 16.86 2.99 11.17
C ASP A 342 15.51 3.13 11.90
N THR A 343 14.55 3.88 11.33
CA THR A 343 13.22 4.10 11.92
C THR A 343 12.13 3.68 10.96
N TRP A 344 11.11 3.02 11.49
CA TRP A 344 9.84 2.78 10.82
C TRP A 344 8.82 3.83 11.24
N HIS A 345 8.03 4.29 10.29
CA HIS A 345 6.94 5.23 10.51
C HIS A 345 5.64 4.60 10.06
N SER A 346 4.54 4.95 10.70
CA SER A 346 3.22 4.46 10.33
C SER A 346 2.16 5.56 10.32
N LEU A 347 1.15 5.35 9.49
CA LEU A 347 -0.05 6.17 9.38
C LEU A 347 -1.27 5.25 9.27
N ASP A 348 -2.16 5.33 10.24
CA ASP A 348 -3.42 4.58 10.22
C ASP A 348 -4.48 5.34 9.40
N LEU A 349 -4.69 4.88 8.17
CA LEU A 349 -5.58 5.53 7.19
C LEU A 349 -7.05 5.49 7.62
N ARG A 350 -7.42 4.53 8.49
CA ARG A 350 -8.78 4.38 9.02
C ARG A 350 -9.17 5.52 9.95
N THR A 351 -8.19 6.26 10.45
CA THR A 351 -8.39 7.39 11.38
C THR A 351 -8.56 8.74 10.67
N LEU A 352 -8.46 8.78 9.33
CA LEU A 352 -8.54 10.01 8.56
C LEU A 352 -10.02 10.40 8.24
N PRO A 353 -10.44 11.66 8.47
CA PRO A 353 -11.85 12.12 8.37
C PRO A 353 -12.40 12.26 6.93
#